data_AF-A0A0S8H1A6-F1
#
_entry.id   AF-A0A0S8H1A6-F1
#
_cell.length_a   1.000
_cell.length_b   1.000
_cell.length_c   1.000
_cell.angle_alpha   90.00
_cell.angle_beta   90.00
_cell.angle_gamma   90.00
#
_symmetry.space_group_name_H-M   'P 1'
#
loop_
_entity.id
_entity.type
_entity.pdbx_description
1 polymer ?
#
loop_
_entity_poly.entity_id
_entity_poly.type
_entity_poly.pdbx_seq_one_letter_code
_entity_poly.pdbx_strand_id
1 'polypeptide(L)'
;MNTGHIERWLANIQAFIIFLIFLFIALVVAVIIFACLRAAMRDKCAARAQERDRKEKFRPDGTAYPPFGRGFCDNCNGAFDKVYYLPSGMRLCPACYQAFEKD
;
A
#
# COMPACT_ATOMS: atom_id res chain seq x y z
N MET A 1 -46.74 51.20 11.16
CA MET A 1 -46.22 49.81 11.17
C MET A 1 -44.75 49.87 10.72
N ASN A 2 -43.82 49.46 11.58
CA ASN A 2 -42.37 49.56 11.36
C ASN A 2 -41.86 48.42 10.46
N THR A 3 -41.94 48.61 9.15
CA THR A 3 -41.47 47.66 8.13
C THR A 3 -39.94 47.48 8.14
N GLY A 4 -39.18 48.51 8.52
CA GLY A 4 -37.72 48.48 8.49
C GLY A 4 -37.05 47.54 9.52
N HIS A 5 -37.77 47.07 10.54
CA HIS A 5 -37.24 46.05 11.44
C HIS A 5 -37.21 44.69 10.71
N ILE A 6 -38.31 44.32 10.05
CA ILE A 6 -38.49 43.01 9.39
C ILE A 6 -37.46 42.79 8.29
N GLU A 7 -37.14 43.82 7.49
CA GLU A 7 -36.14 43.74 6.41
C GLU A 7 -34.73 43.42 6.93
N ARG A 8 -34.35 43.95 8.09
CA ARG A 8 -33.04 43.67 8.72
C ARG A 8 -32.93 42.23 9.22
N TRP A 9 -34.02 41.67 9.76
CA TRP A 9 -34.05 40.27 10.19
C TRP A 9 -33.90 39.31 9.02
N LEU A 10 -34.58 39.58 7.90
CA LEU A 10 -34.48 38.77 6.69
C LEU A 10 -33.05 38.78 6.12
N ALA A 11 -32.40 39.95 6.04
CA ALA A 11 -31.02 40.06 5.58
C ALA A 11 -30.02 39.28 6.46
N ASN A 12 -30.17 39.35 7.78
CA ASN A 12 -29.31 38.63 8.73
C ASN A 12 -29.48 37.11 8.63
N ILE A 13 -30.73 36.64 8.51
CA ILE A 13 -31.03 35.21 8.34
C ILE A 13 -30.42 34.69 7.04
N GLN A 14 -30.57 35.43 5.95
CA GLN A 14 -30.01 35.04 4.66
C GLN A 14 -28.48 34.96 4.69
N ALA A 15 -27.81 35.95 5.29
CA ALA A 15 -26.36 35.94 5.45
C ALA A 15 -25.88 34.74 6.27
N PHE A 16 -26.61 34.40 7.35
CA PHE A 16 -26.31 33.24 8.19
C PHE A 16 -26.46 31.91 7.43
N ILE A 17 -27.52 31.76 6.65
CA ILE A 17 -27.73 30.55 5.82
C ILE A 17 -26.59 30.39 4.81
N ILE A 18 -26.21 31.47 4.11
CA ILE A 18 -25.11 31.44 3.13
C ILE A 18 -23.79 31.04 3.80
N PHE A 19 -23.52 31.58 4.99
CA PHE A 19 -22.34 31.24 5.77
C PHE A 19 -22.30 29.75 6.14
N LEU A 20 -23.42 29.19 6.60
CA LEU A 20 -23.51 27.77 6.93
C LEU A 20 -23.30 26.86 5.71
N ILE A 21 -23.88 27.22 4.57
CA ILE A 21 -23.66 26.49 3.31
C ILE A 21 -22.18 26.51 2.92
N PHE A 22 -21.53 27.68 3.01
CA PHE A 22 -20.12 27.80 2.71
C PHE A 22 -19.25 26.95 3.64
N LEU A 23 -19.54 26.96 4.93
CA LEU A 23 -18.84 26.16 5.93
C LEU A 23 -19.02 24.65 5.67
N PHE A 24 -20.22 24.24 5.29
CA PHE A 24 -20.50 22.85 4.91
C PHE A 24 -19.70 22.43 3.66
N ILE A 25 -19.67 23.26 2.61
CA ILE A 25 -18.88 23.00 1.41
C ILE A 25 -17.39 22.91 1.75
N ALA A 26 -16.87 23.84 2.56
CA ALA A 26 -15.48 23.82 3.00
C ALA A 26 -15.13 22.54 3.76
N LEU A 27 -16.03 22.06 4.64
CA LEU A 27 -15.86 20.80 5.35
C LEU A 27 -15.83 19.60 4.40
N VAL A 28 -16.75 19.54 3.44
CA VAL A 28 -16.78 18.46 2.43
C VAL A 28 -15.49 18.44 1.61
N VAL A 29 -15.02 19.61 1.17
CA VAL A 29 -13.74 19.74 0.44
C VAL A 29 -12.57 19.27 1.31
N ALA A 30 -12.54 19.66 2.59
CA ALA A 30 -11.48 19.23 3.51
C ALA A 30 -11.46 17.69 3.68
N VAL A 31 -12.63 17.05 3.80
CA VAL A 31 -12.74 15.59 3.89
C VAL A 31 -12.26 14.90 2.62
N ILE A 32 -12.62 15.43 1.45
CA ILE A 32 -12.17 14.90 0.15
C ILE A 32 -10.64 15.01 0.04
N ILE A 33 -10.06 16.17 0.35
CA ILE A 33 -8.60 16.37 0.32
C ILE A 33 -7.91 15.38 1.27
N PHE A 34 -8.42 15.24 2.51
CA PHE A 34 -7.87 14.31 3.48
C PHE A 34 -7.91 12.86 3.00
N ALA A 35 -9.01 12.43 2.39
CA ALA A 35 -9.15 11.09 1.82
C ALA A 35 -8.15 10.85 0.68
N CYS A 36 -8.01 11.82 -0.23
CA CYS A 36 -7.04 11.76 -1.33
C CYS A 36 -5.60 11.66 -0.83
N LEU A 37 -5.22 12.48 0.15
CA LEU A 37 -3.89 12.43 0.76
C LEU A 37 -3.60 11.07 1.41
N ARG A 38 -4.59 10.53 2.15
CA ARG A 38 -4.45 9.22 2.78
C ARG A 38 -4.30 8.10 1.76
N ALA A 39 -5.07 8.13 0.66
CA ALA A 39 -4.95 7.17 -0.43
C ALA A 39 -3.56 7.24 -1.09
N ALA A 40 -3.09 8.44 -1.43
CA ALA A 40 -1.77 8.65 -2.02
C ALA A 40 -0.63 8.16 -1.12
N MET A 41 -0.76 8.29 0.21
CA MET A 41 0.23 7.73 1.14
C MET A 41 0.22 6.21 1.16
N ARG A 42 -0.94 5.56 1.05
CA ARG A 42 -1.04 4.09 0.98
C ARG A 42 -0.41 3.56 -0.30
N ASP A 43 -0.60 4.22 -1.44
CA ASP A 43 -0.02 3.79 -2.71
C ASP A 43 1.51 3.86 -2.69
N LYS A 44 2.08 4.89 -2.06
CA LYS A 44 3.55 4.98 -1.88
C LYS A 44 4.09 3.85 -1.00
N CYS A 45 3.36 3.43 0.02
CA CYS A 45 3.73 2.26 0.83
C CYS A 45 3.52 0.93 0.10
N ALA A 46 2.43 0.79 -0.65
CA ALA A 46 2.10 -0.41 -1.42
C ALA A 46 3.08 -0.63 -2.58
N ALA A 47 3.51 0.43 -3.27
CA ALA A 47 4.51 0.36 -4.32
C ALA A 47 5.86 -0.19 -3.79
N ARG A 48 6.28 0.23 -2.59
CA ARG A 48 7.49 -0.31 -1.94
C ARG A 48 7.35 -1.77 -1.54
N ALA A 49 6.16 -2.21 -1.12
CA ALA A 49 5.89 -3.60 -0.82
C ALA A 49 5.91 -4.46 -2.09
N GLN A 50 5.29 -4.00 -3.18
CA GLN A 50 5.33 -4.70 -4.46
C GLN A 50 6.73 -4.80 -5.05
N GLU A 51 7.58 -3.78 -4.92
CA GLU A 51 8.97 -3.86 -5.36
C GLU A 51 9.78 -4.89 -4.55
N ARG A 52 9.52 -5.02 -3.24
CA ARG A 52 10.15 -6.05 -2.40
C ARG A 52 9.70 -7.45 -2.82
N ASP A 53 8.39 -7.65 -2.97
CA ASP A 53 7.82 -8.93 -3.40
C ASP A 53 8.29 -9.31 -4.81
N ARG A 54 8.42 -8.34 -5.71
CA ARG A 54 8.89 -8.57 -7.09
C ARG A 54 10.38 -8.95 -7.11
N LYS A 55 11.20 -8.32 -6.27
CA LYS A 55 12.62 -8.69 -6.09
C LYS A 55 12.79 -10.05 -5.43
N GLU A 56 11.88 -10.46 -4.56
CA GLU A 56 11.94 -11.80 -3.94
C GLU A 56 11.46 -12.92 -4.86
N LYS A 57 10.54 -12.63 -5.79
CA LYS A 57 9.92 -13.65 -6.66
C LYS A 57 10.64 -13.86 -7.99
N PHE A 58 11.30 -12.84 -8.53
CA PHE A 58 11.94 -12.91 -9.85
C PHE A 58 13.45 -12.75 -9.74
N ARG A 59 14.17 -13.59 -10.47
CA ARG A 59 15.62 -13.46 -10.65
C ARG A 59 15.98 -12.21 -11.46
N PRO A 60 17.24 -11.75 -11.37
CA PRO A 60 17.76 -10.75 -12.31
C PRO A 60 17.62 -11.18 -13.77
N ASP A 61 17.59 -12.48 -14.06
CA ASP A 61 17.41 -13.04 -15.42
C ASP A 61 15.94 -13.17 -15.84
N GLY A 62 14.98 -12.70 -15.04
CA GLY A 62 13.55 -12.74 -15.35
C GLY A 62 12.87 -14.09 -15.13
N THR A 63 13.62 -15.14 -14.78
CA THR A 63 13.06 -16.45 -14.42
C THR A 63 12.50 -16.44 -12.99
N ALA A 64 11.41 -17.18 -12.78
CA ALA A 64 10.80 -17.32 -11.46
C ALA A 64 11.71 -18.17 -10.56
N TYR A 65 11.88 -17.77 -9.29
CA TYR A 65 12.51 -18.66 -8.32
C TYR A 65 11.66 -19.93 -8.13
N PRO A 66 12.29 -21.10 -7.95
CA PRO A 66 11.56 -22.31 -7.57
C PRO A 66 10.80 -22.10 -6.26
N PRO A 67 9.72 -22.88 -6.03
CA PRO A 67 8.99 -22.83 -4.77
C PRO A 67 9.96 -22.99 -3.60
N PHE A 68 9.77 -22.20 -2.55
CA PHE A 68 10.62 -22.20 -1.37
C PHE A 68 9.80 -22.30 -0.09
N GLY A 69 10.44 -22.79 0.97
CA GLY A 69 9.87 -22.87 2.30
C GLY A 69 10.94 -22.99 3.37
N ARG A 70 10.54 -23.24 4.62
CA ARG A 70 11.46 -23.51 5.72
C ARG A 70 11.81 -25.00 5.74
N GLY A 71 13.07 -25.34 6.01
CA GLY A 71 13.49 -26.73 6.09
C GLY A 71 14.99 -26.91 6.24
N PHE A 72 15.44 -28.15 6.07
CA PHE A 72 16.85 -28.50 6.04
C PHE A 72 17.35 -28.54 4.60
N CYS A 73 18.60 -28.11 4.40
CA CYS A 73 19.32 -28.25 3.14
C CYS A 73 19.90 -29.67 3.03
N ASP A 74 19.66 -30.36 1.92
CA ASP A 74 20.15 -31.73 1.70
C ASP A 74 21.67 -31.78 1.43
N ASN A 75 22.29 -30.65 1.09
CA ASN A 75 23.74 -30.57 0.84
C ASN A 75 24.53 -30.22 2.11
N CYS A 76 24.17 -29.14 2.79
CA CYS A 76 24.90 -28.67 3.98
C CYS A 76 24.27 -29.06 5.32
N ASN A 77 23.13 -29.76 5.32
CA ASN A 77 22.38 -30.21 6.50
C ASN A 77 21.95 -29.10 7.49
N GLY A 78 22.11 -27.83 7.14
CA GLY A 78 21.66 -26.70 7.97
C GLY A 78 20.15 -26.47 7.88
N ALA A 79 19.57 -25.95 8.96
CA ALA A 79 18.18 -25.46 8.98
C ALA A 79 18.13 -24.00 8.51
N PHE A 80 17.28 -23.71 7.52
CA PHE A 80 17.13 -22.37 6.97
C PHE A 80 15.65 -21.99 6.83
N ASP A 81 15.36 -20.70 6.99
CA ASP A 81 14.02 -20.15 6.74
C ASP A 81 13.66 -20.11 5.24
N LYS A 82 14.65 -20.27 4.36
CA LYS A 82 14.46 -20.27 2.91
C LYS A 82 15.26 -21.41 2.28
N VAL A 83 14.57 -22.43 1.82
CA VAL A 83 15.10 -23.60 1.12
C VAL A 83 14.30 -23.78 -0.17
N TYR A 84 14.99 -23.91 -1.30
CA TYR A 84 14.38 -24.12 -2.61
C TYR A 84 14.07 -25.59 -2.82
N TYR A 85 12.86 -25.88 -3.29
CA TYR A 85 12.43 -27.22 -3.69
C TYR A 85 12.68 -27.41 -5.19
N LEU A 86 13.63 -28.28 -5.54
CA LEU A 86 13.92 -28.59 -6.93
C LEU A 86 12.98 -29.68 -7.46
N PRO A 87 12.74 -29.75 -8.79
CA PRO A 87 11.95 -30.82 -9.42
C PRO A 87 12.53 -32.22 -9.19
N SER A 88 13.84 -32.31 -8.92
CA SER A 88 14.53 -33.55 -8.55
C SER A 88 14.18 -34.07 -7.15
N GLY A 89 13.41 -33.31 -6.36
CA GLY A 89 13.09 -33.62 -4.96
C GLY A 89 14.13 -33.14 -3.95
N MET A 90 15.27 -32.61 -4.43
CA MET A 90 16.30 -32.03 -3.56
C MET A 90 15.87 -30.68 -2.99
N ARG A 91 16.37 -30.41 -1.78
CA ARG A 91 16.14 -29.17 -1.02
C ARG A 91 17.47 -28.47 -0.81
N LEU A 92 17.64 -27.29 -1.39
CA LEU A 92 18.90 -26.55 -1.31
C LEU A 92 18.70 -25.18 -0.66
N CYS A 93 19.57 -24.82 0.27
CA CYS A 93 19.63 -23.45 0.80
C CYS A 93 20.11 -22.48 -0.30
N PRO A 94 19.99 -21.16 -0.11
CA PRO A 94 20.28 -20.20 -1.18
C PRO A 94 21.73 -20.25 -1.66
N ALA A 95 22.68 -20.52 -0.77
CA ALA A 95 24.09 -20.66 -1.12
C ALA A 95 24.36 -21.94 -1.93
N CYS A 96 23.85 -23.09 -1.47
CA CYS A 96 24.03 -24.37 -2.17
C CYS A 96 23.31 -24.38 -3.53
N TYR A 97 22.15 -23.72 -3.62
CA TYR A 97 21.42 -23.59 -4.87
C TYR A 97 22.18 -22.74 -5.90
N GLN A 98 22.76 -21.62 -5.48
CA GLN A 98 23.61 -20.80 -6.37
C GLN A 98 24.86 -21.53 -6.86
N ALA A 99 25.43 -22.44 -6.06
CA ALA A 99 26.54 -23.28 -6.50
C ALA A 99 26.05 -24.30 -7.55
N PHE A 100 24.95 -24.98 -7.27
CA PHE A 100 24.34 -25.97 -8.17
C PHE A 100 23.94 -25.41 -9.54
N GLU A 101 23.53 -24.13 -9.63
CA GLU A 101 23.19 -23.51 -10.92
C GLU A 101 24.39 -23.07 -11.77
N LYS A 102 25.58 -22.98 -11.18
CA LYS A 102 26.80 -22.60 -11.90
C LYS A 102 27.56 -23.79 -12.48
N ASP A 103 27.24 -25.00 -12.01
CA ASP A 103 27.75 -26.27 -12.50
C ASP A 103 26.93 -26.78 -13.70
#